data_AF-Q2K2Q5-F1
#
_entry.id   AF-Q2K2Q5-F1
#
_cell.length_a   1.000
_cell.length_b   1.000
_cell.length_c   1.000
_cell.angle_alpha   90.00
_cell.angle_beta   90.00
_cell.angle_gamma   90.00
#
_symmetry.space_group_name_H-M   'P 1'
#
loop_
_entity.id
_entity.type
_entity.pdbx_description
1 polymer ?
#
loop_
_entity_poly.entity_id
_entity_poly.type
_entity_poly.pdbx_seq_one_letter_code
_entity_poly.pdbx_strand_id
1 'polypeptide(L)'
;MRKLLVIIVAGTLLSGCQTAEDGLTTSSTPVAVTGPAASAIAGDMASRLAEQIGPAGATTLKIQKDSSDFATALEAALKGWGYTVVKDGKVGKDVKPVELAYSLDGVDGQVLAQLSTQSIVLGRAYTTTAAGATPASPLSIIQRN
;
A
#
# COMPACT_ATOMS: atom_id res chain seq x y z
N MET A 1 -45.92 -10.28 -24.49
CA MET A 1 -45.10 -9.10 -24.10
C MET A 1 -44.89 -8.93 -22.59
N ARG A 2 -45.78 -9.43 -21.72
CA ARG A 2 -45.63 -9.32 -20.24
C ARG A 2 -44.61 -10.30 -19.60
N LYS A 3 -44.30 -11.43 -20.26
CA LYS A 3 -43.35 -12.44 -19.76
C LYS A 3 -41.87 -12.08 -19.99
N LEU A 4 -41.57 -11.26 -21.01
CA LEU A 4 -40.21 -10.79 -21.29
C LEU A 4 -39.75 -9.73 -20.27
N LEU A 5 -40.68 -8.95 -19.74
CA LEU A 5 -40.36 -7.88 -18.78
C LEU A 5 -39.96 -8.42 -17.39
N VAL A 6 -40.39 -9.64 -17.05
CA VAL A 6 -40.03 -10.31 -15.79
C VAL A 6 -38.60 -10.85 -15.81
N ILE A 7 -38.08 -11.22 -16.99
CA ILE A 7 -36.72 -11.76 -17.14
C ILE A 7 -35.66 -10.65 -16.99
N ILE A 8 -35.99 -9.42 -17.40
CA ILE A 8 -35.04 -8.29 -17.38
C ILE A 8 -34.82 -7.78 -15.95
N VAL A 9 -35.84 -7.85 -15.07
CA VAL A 9 -35.73 -7.40 -13.68
C VAL A 9 -34.94 -8.40 -12.81
N ALA A 10 -34.86 -9.67 -13.20
CA ALA A 10 -34.10 -10.68 -12.46
C ALA A 10 -32.58 -10.64 -12.73
N GLY A 11 -32.13 -9.95 -13.78
CA GLY A 11 -30.71 -9.89 -14.19
C GLY A 11 -29.89 -8.78 -13.53
N THR A 12 -30.51 -7.81 -12.86
CA THR A 12 -29.81 -6.62 -12.32
C THR A 12 -29.12 -6.84 -10.97
N LEU A 13 -29.10 -8.09 -10.47
CA LEU A 13 -28.42 -8.48 -9.24
C LEU A 13 -27.05 -9.13 -9.50
N LEU A 14 -26.46 -8.89 -10.68
CA LEU A 14 -25.05 -9.20 -10.94
C LEU A 14 -24.19 -8.18 -10.18
N SER A 15 -23.96 -8.51 -8.90
CA SER A 15 -22.85 -8.12 -8.03
C SER A 15 -21.93 -7.03 -8.61
N GLY A 16 -22.27 -5.77 -8.35
CA GLY A 16 -21.27 -4.71 -8.37
C GLY A 16 -20.35 -4.92 -7.16
N CYS A 17 -19.05 -5.13 -7.39
CA CYS A 17 -18.07 -4.87 -6.34
C CYS A 17 -18.07 -3.36 -6.11
N GLN A 18 -18.83 -2.90 -5.12
CA GLN A 18 -18.73 -1.52 -4.68
C GLN A 18 -17.38 -1.39 -3.96
N THR A 19 -16.38 -0.82 -4.63
CA THR A 19 -15.17 -0.37 -3.96
C THR A 19 -15.59 0.76 -3.03
N ALA A 20 -15.68 0.47 -1.73
CA ALA A 20 -15.93 1.50 -0.74
C ALA A 20 -14.79 2.54 -0.84
N GLU A 21 -15.16 3.80 -1.03
CA GLU A 21 -14.24 4.94 -1.06
C GLU A 21 -13.83 5.39 0.36
N ASP A 22 -14.07 4.53 1.36
CA ASP A 22 -13.65 4.78 2.74
C ASP A 22 -12.13 4.65 2.81
N GLY A 23 -11.50 5.82 2.97
CA GLY A 23 -10.09 6.07 2.68
C GLY A 23 -9.13 5.03 3.21
N LEU A 24 -8.13 4.70 2.39
CA LEU A 24 -6.86 4.02 2.70
C LEU A 24 -6.89 3.08 3.94
N THR A 25 -7.89 2.21 4.05
CA THR A 25 -8.00 1.30 5.18
C THR A 25 -7.02 0.15 4.98
N THR A 26 -6.13 -0.04 5.95
CA THR A 26 -5.23 -1.20 6.03
C THR A 26 -6.04 -2.44 6.45
N SER A 27 -6.86 -2.99 5.54
CA SER A 27 -7.60 -4.23 5.78
C SER A 27 -6.91 -5.39 5.07
N SER A 28 -5.87 -5.93 5.70
CA SER A 28 -5.18 -7.15 5.25
C SER A 28 -5.15 -8.16 6.39
N THR A 29 -5.21 -9.45 6.05
CA THR A 29 -4.95 -10.51 7.04
C THR A 29 -3.46 -10.48 7.33
N PRO A 30 -3.00 -10.17 8.57
CA PRO A 30 -1.59 -9.91 8.81
C PRO A 30 -0.75 -11.16 8.49
N VAL A 31 0.06 -11.10 7.43
CA VAL A 31 1.12 -12.08 7.24
C VAL A 31 2.29 -11.69 8.12
N ALA A 32 2.65 -12.57 9.04
CA ALA A 32 3.86 -12.44 9.83
C ALA A 32 5.08 -12.63 8.90
N VAL A 33 5.79 -11.54 8.62
CA VAL A 33 7.11 -11.55 7.97
C VAL A 33 8.20 -11.43 9.02
N THR A 34 9.36 -12.05 8.77
CA THR A 34 10.53 -11.87 9.65
C THR A 34 11.08 -10.44 9.53
N GLY A 35 11.74 -9.94 10.57
CA GLY A 35 12.40 -8.62 10.53
C GLY A 35 13.32 -8.40 9.31
N PRO A 36 14.18 -9.36 8.92
CA PRO A 36 14.98 -9.25 7.69
C PRO A 36 14.15 -9.16 6.41
N ALA A 37 13.08 -9.96 6.29
CA ALA A 37 12.17 -9.91 5.14
C ALA A 37 11.41 -8.58 5.09
N ALA A 38 10.89 -8.12 6.23
CA ALA A 38 10.24 -6.82 6.38
C ALA A 38 11.15 -5.67 5.93
N SER A 39 12.43 -5.70 6.36
CA SER A 39 13.44 -4.69 5.99
C SER A 39 13.76 -4.69 4.51
N ALA A 40 13.90 -5.86 3.89
CA ALA A 40 14.15 -5.99 2.46
C ALA A 40 12.97 -5.47 1.62
N ILE A 41 11.73 -5.83 1.99
CA ILE A 41 10.52 -5.36 1.30
C ILE A 41 10.37 -3.85 1.46
N ALA A 42 10.51 -3.33 2.68
CA ALA A 42 10.40 -1.92 2.98
C ALA A 42 11.43 -1.08 2.20
N GLY A 43 12.68 -1.53 2.14
CA GLY A 43 13.75 -0.87 1.39
C GLY A 43 13.46 -0.77 -0.11
N ASP A 44 13.05 -1.87 -0.74
CA ASP A 44 12.66 -1.86 -2.16
C ASP A 44 11.44 -0.96 -2.37
N MET A 45 10.33 -1.16 -1.65
CA MET A 45 9.11 -0.38 -1.86
C MET A 45 9.31 1.13 -1.62
N ALA A 46 10.11 1.52 -0.62
CA ALA A 46 10.45 2.92 -0.38
C ALA A 46 11.27 3.53 -1.53
N SER A 47 12.21 2.76 -2.12
CA SER A 47 12.95 3.21 -3.30
C SER A 47 12.03 3.43 -4.50
N ARG A 48 11.09 2.50 -4.73
CA ARG A 48 10.10 2.63 -5.81
C ARG A 48 9.17 3.80 -5.59
N LEU A 49 8.80 4.09 -4.35
CA LEU A 49 8.01 5.29 -4.04
C LEU A 49 8.81 6.56 -4.34
N ALA A 50 10.08 6.63 -3.93
CA ALA A 50 10.98 7.75 -4.23
C ALA A 50 11.15 8.04 -5.72
N GLU A 51 11.15 7.00 -6.54
CA GLU A 51 11.18 7.14 -8.00
C GLU A 51 9.90 7.76 -8.59
N GLN A 52 8.77 7.76 -7.86
CA GLN A 52 7.45 8.11 -8.41
C GLN A 52 6.88 9.42 -7.90
N ILE A 53 7.02 9.75 -6.61
CA ILE A 53 6.29 10.88 -6.00
C ILE A 53 7.15 12.15 -5.80
N GLY A 54 8.34 12.20 -6.41
CA GLY A 54 9.18 13.39 -6.46
C GLY A 54 10.24 13.49 -5.35
N PRO A 55 10.93 14.65 -5.23
CA PRO A 55 12.10 14.79 -4.35
C PRO A 55 11.74 14.58 -2.89
N ALA A 56 12.39 13.61 -2.24
CA ALA A 56 12.09 13.20 -0.87
C ALA A 56 12.21 14.34 0.15
N GLY A 57 13.16 15.28 -0.04
CA GLY A 57 13.42 16.37 0.88
C GLY A 57 12.31 17.42 1.01
N ALA A 58 11.36 17.48 0.07
CA ALA A 58 10.22 18.39 0.13
C ALA A 58 8.91 17.72 0.58
N THR A 59 8.88 16.38 0.64
CA THR A 59 7.64 15.62 0.86
C THR A 59 7.57 15.11 2.29
N THR A 60 6.47 15.45 2.98
CA THR A 60 6.13 14.86 4.28
C THR A 60 5.12 13.74 4.07
N LEU A 61 5.46 12.53 4.50
CA LEU A 61 4.61 11.34 4.44
C LEU A 61 3.94 11.12 5.79
N LYS A 62 2.62 10.94 5.79
CA LYS A 62 1.87 10.49 6.96
C LYS A 62 1.53 9.01 6.79
N ILE A 63 2.08 8.17 7.67
CA ILE A 63 1.78 6.73 7.72
C ILE A 63 0.95 6.42 8.95
N GLN A 64 0.15 5.36 8.90
CA GLN A 64 -0.60 4.89 10.06
C GLN A 64 0.35 4.47 11.20
N LYS A 65 0.01 4.80 12.45
CA LYS A 65 0.69 4.28 13.62
C LYS A 65 0.45 2.78 13.75
N ASP A 66 1.52 2.03 13.57
CA ASP A 66 1.54 0.57 13.62
C ASP A 66 2.90 0.13 14.19
N SER A 67 2.90 -0.96 14.97
CA SER A 67 4.08 -1.48 15.68
C SER A 67 4.64 -2.76 15.08
N SER A 68 4.23 -3.15 13.87
CA SER A 68 4.79 -4.27 13.14
C SER A 68 6.24 -4.00 12.72
N ASP A 69 6.98 -5.08 12.50
CA ASP A 69 8.34 -5.05 11.96
C ASP A 69 8.37 -4.31 10.62
N PHE A 70 7.36 -4.52 9.77
CA PHE A 70 7.24 -3.85 8.49
C PHE A 70 6.99 -2.34 8.63
N ALA A 71 6.07 -1.92 9.51
CA ALA A 71 5.81 -0.50 9.73
C ALA A 71 7.05 0.25 10.22
N THR A 72 7.82 -0.38 11.11
CA THR A 72 9.08 0.16 11.64
C THR A 72 10.15 0.24 10.55
N ALA A 73 10.31 -0.84 9.78
CA ALA A 73 11.26 -0.87 8.67
C ALA A 73 10.90 0.12 7.55
N LEU A 74 9.61 0.26 7.21
CA LEU A 74 9.12 1.19 6.20
C LEU A 74 9.36 2.64 6.62
N GLU A 75 9.09 3.00 7.87
CA GLU A 75 9.44 4.33 8.38
C GLU A 75 10.94 4.61 8.23
N ALA A 76 11.79 3.66 8.64
CA ALA A 76 13.24 3.80 8.55
C ALA A 76 13.72 3.93 7.10
N ALA A 77 13.19 3.12 6.19
CA ALA A 77 13.52 3.16 4.77
C ALA A 77 13.11 4.48 4.11
N LEU A 78 11.88 4.96 4.37
CA LEU A 78 11.41 6.25 3.87
C LEU A 78 12.27 7.42 4.38
N LYS A 79 12.63 7.42 5.68
CA LYS A 79 13.57 8.40 6.23
C LYS A 79 14.96 8.30 5.58
N GLY A 80 15.44 7.08 5.32
CA GLY A 80 16.70 6.84 4.61
C GLY A 80 16.71 7.38 3.18
N TRP A 81 15.55 7.39 2.51
CA TRP A 81 15.36 8.03 1.21
C TRP A 81 15.21 9.56 1.29
N GLY A 82 15.16 10.14 2.49
CA GLY A 82 15.12 11.59 2.72
C GLY A 82 13.73 12.17 3.02
N TYR A 83 12.70 11.32 3.19
CA TYR A 83 11.36 11.79 3.52
C TYR A 83 11.23 12.20 4.99
N THR A 84 10.40 13.21 5.24
CA THR A 84 9.88 13.46 6.59
C THR A 84 8.69 12.53 6.83
N VAL A 85 8.74 11.67 7.85
CA VAL A 85 7.64 10.72 8.15
C VAL A 85 6.98 11.06 9.48
N VAL A 86 5.64 11.14 9.48
CA VAL A 86 4.81 11.37 10.67
C VAL A 86 3.83 10.21 10.87
N LYS A 87 3.67 9.71 12.11
CA LYS A 87 2.90 8.49 12.43
C LYS A 87 1.51 8.71 13.01
N ASP A 88 1.22 9.88 13.56
CA ASP A 88 -0.12 10.32 14.03
C ASP A 88 0.05 11.69 14.70
N GLY A 89 0.36 12.70 13.88
CA GLY A 89 0.78 14.01 14.37
C GLY A 89 0.08 15.14 13.65
N LYS A 90 -0.19 16.22 14.40
CA LYS A 90 -0.43 17.53 13.80
C LYS A 90 0.87 17.96 13.11
N VAL A 91 0.86 17.89 11.80
CA VAL A 91 1.79 18.66 10.95
C VAL A 91 1.56 20.16 11.19
N GLY A 92 2.60 20.96 10.96
CA GLY A 92 2.48 22.42 10.99
C GLY A 92 1.35 22.89 10.08
N LYS A 93 0.70 24.03 10.40
CA LYS A 93 -0.50 24.51 9.70
C LYS A 93 -0.33 24.65 8.18
N ASP A 94 0.90 24.83 7.71
CA ASP A 94 1.23 25.03 6.30
C ASP A 94 1.80 23.78 5.60
N VAL A 95 1.89 22.64 6.31
CA VAL A 95 2.39 21.38 5.75
C VAL A 95 1.19 20.48 5.42
N LYS A 96 1.01 20.16 4.13
CA LYS A 96 0.02 19.18 3.67
C LYS A 96 0.71 17.82 3.43
N PRO A 97 0.70 16.90 4.41
CA PRO A 97 1.36 15.61 4.27
C PRO A 97 0.62 14.76 3.23
N VAL A 98 1.41 13.99 2.48
CA VAL A 98 0.89 12.94 1.62
C VAL A 98 0.59 11.74 2.50
N GLU A 99 -0.67 11.33 2.56
CA GLU A 99 -1.05 10.11 3.27
C GLU A 99 -0.54 8.90 2.50
N LEU A 100 0.16 8.02 3.21
CA LEU A 100 0.75 6.79 2.70
C LEU A 100 0.23 5.62 3.52
N ALA A 101 -0.62 4.82 2.91
CA ALA A 101 -1.02 3.52 3.44
C ALA A 101 -0.17 2.41 2.83
N TYR A 102 -0.16 1.28 3.53
CA TYR A 102 0.56 0.10 3.09
C TYR A 102 -0.18 -1.18 3.52
N SER A 103 0.04 -2.26 2.79
CA SER A 103 -0.43 -3.60 3.18
C SER A 103 0.63 -4.65 2.86
N LEU A 104 0.62 -5.73 3.65
CA LEU A 104 1.31 -6.98 3.36
C LEU A 104 0.30 -8.12 3.36
N ASP A 105 0.09 -8.72 2.20
CA ASP A 105 -0.89 -9.76 1.99
C ASP A 105 -0.21 -11.06 1.55
N GLY A 106 -0.62 -12.19 2.12
CA GLY A 106 -0.14 -13.50 1.68
C GLY A 106 -0.90 -13.96 0.44
N VAL A 107 -0.19 -14.24 -0.65
CA VAL A 107 -0.79 -14.73 -1.91
C VAL A 107 0.10 -15.82 -2.49
N ASP A 108 -0.43 -17.02 -2.69
CA ASP A 108 0.27 -18.15 -3.33
C ASP A 108 1.68 -18.44 -2.78
N GLY A 109 1.83 -18.42 -1.44
CA GLY A 109 3.12 -18.66 -0.76
C GLY A 109 4.12 -17.50 -0.87
N GLN A 110 3.71 -16.36 -1.42
CA GLN A 110 4.46 -15.12 -1.51
C GLN A 110 3.81 -14.03 -0.65
N VAL A 111 4.52 -12.91 -0.50
CA VAL A 111 4.00 -11.71 0.13
C VAL A 111 3.80 -10.64 -0.93
N LEU A 112 2.57 -10.19 -1.11
CA LEU A 112 2.23 -9.01 -1.88
C LEU A 112 2.35 -7.78 -0.99
N ALA A 113 3.30 -6.90 -1.29
CA ALA A 113 3.41 -5.59 -0.64
C ALA A 113 2.77 -4.52 -1.50
N GLN A 114 1.99 -3.64 -0.88
CA GLN A 114 1.41 -2.48 -1.54
C GLN A 114 1.71 -1.20 -0.76
N LEU A 115 1.97 -0.11 -1.50
CA LEU A 115 2.04 1.26 -0.99
C LEU A 115 1.03 2.11 -1.75
N SER A 116 0.24 2.91 -1.05
CA SER A 116 -0.81 3.72 -1.67
C SER A 116 -0.83 5.14 -1.11
N THR A 117 -0.85 6.11 -2.02
CA THR A 117 -1.19 7.51 -1.74
C THR A 117 -2.49 7.88 -2.48
N GLN A 118 -2.94 9.12 -2.34
CA GLN A 118 -4.09 9.61 -3.10
C GLN A 118 -3.89 9.55 -4.63
N SER A 119 -2.65 9.72 -5.12
CA SER A 119 -2.35 9.80 -6.55
C SER A 119 -1.71 8.55 -7.15
N ILE A 120 -1.16 7.65 -6.33
CA ILE A 120 -0.47 6.46 -6.84
C ILE A 120 -0.65 5.23 -5.95
N VAL A 121 -0.63 4.06 -6.58
CA VAL A 121 -0.50 2.75 -5.92
C VAL A 121 0.68 2.02 -6.51
N LEU A 122 1.53 1.48 -5.65
CA LEU A 122 2.62 0.58 -6.00
C LEU A 122 2.33 -0.79 -5.43
N GLY A 123 2.60 -1.84 -6.21
CA GLY A 123 2.42 -3.22 -5.77
C GLY A 123 3.50 -4.15 -6.31
N ARG A 124 4.00 -5.05 -5.47
CA ARG A 124 4.95 -6.09 -5.89
C ARG A 124 4.85 -7.33 -5.01
N ALA A 125 4.95 -8.51 -5.60
CA ALA A 125 5.09 -9.78 -4.89
C ALA A 125 6.55 -10.08 -4.55
N TYR A 126 6.76 -10.74 -3.41
CA TYR A 126 8.06 -11.14 -2.89
C TYR A 126 8.06 -12.60 -2.44
N THR A 127 9.14 -13.30 -2.75
CA THR A 127 9.49 -14.55 -2.08
C THR A 127 10.25 -14.20 -0.80
N THR A 128 9.74 -14.63 0.36
CA THR A 128 10.36 -14.38 1.66
C THR A 128 11.14 -15.60 2.15
N THR A 129 12.27 -15.34 2.81
CA THR A 129 13.09 -16.33 3.52
C THR A 129 13.38 -15.82 4.93
N ALA A 130 13.95 -16.66 5.80
CA ALA A 130 14.38 -16.21 7.12
C ALA A 130 15.41 -15.06 7.05
N ALA A 131 16.21 -14.99 5.98
CA ALA A 131 17.28 -14.02 5.81
C ALA A 131 16.86 -12.72 5.10
N GLY A 132 15.68 -12.67 4.48
CA GLY A 132 15.28 -11.52 3.67
C GLY A 132 14.14 -11.82 2.70
N ALA A 133 13.96 -10.96 1.72
CA ALA A 133 12.95 -11.12 0.67
C ALA A 133 13.51 -10.72 -0.70
N THR A 134 13.05 -11.39 -1.76
CA THR A 134 13.43 -11.08 -3.14
C THR A 134 12.18 -10.80 -4.00
N PRO A 135 12.20 -9.78 -4.88
CA PRO A 135 11.15 -9.56 -5.87
C PRO A 135 10.79 -10.84 -6.65
N ALA A 136 9.51 -11.19 -6.64
CA ALA A 136 8.96 -12.32 -7.39
C ALA A 136 8.03 -11.88 -8.53
N SER A 137 7.71 -10.58 -8.61
CA SER A 137 7.00 -9.96 -9.74
C SER A 137 7.66 -8.65 -10.20
N PRO A 138 7.34 -8.18 -11.41
CA PRO A 138 7.52 -6.79 -11.79
C PRO A 138 6.81 -5.83 -10.83
N LEU A 139 7.25 -4.58 -10.80
CA LEU A 139 6.56 -3.51 -10.08
C LEU A 139 5.29 -3.13 -10.85
N SER A 140 4.15 -3.16 -10.16
CA SER A 140 2.90 -2.59 -10.64
C SER A 140 2.76 -1.16 -10.15
N ILE A 141 2.32 -0.27 -11.05
CA ILE A 141 2.11 1.15 -10.77
C ILE A 141 0.74 1.54 -11.31
N ILE A 142 -0.09 2.13 -10.45
CA ILE A 142 -1.40 2.68 -10.83
C ILE A 142 -1.40 4.16 -10.47
N GLN A 143 -1.61 5.02 -11.46
CA GLN A 143 -1.85 6.44 -11.24
C GLN A 143 -3.36 6.69 -11.06
N ARG A 144 -3.74 7.44 -10.02
CA ARG A 144 -5.12 7.87 -9.75
C ARG A 144 -5.26 9.30 -10.26
N ASN A 145 -6.15 9.51 -11.23
CA ASN A 145 -6.49 10.81 -11.80
C ASN A 145 -7.61 11.49 -11.04
#